data_AF-A0AAN9MP41-F1
#
_entry.id   AF-A0AAN9MP41-F1
#
_cell.length_a   1.000
_cell.length_b   1.000
_cell.length_c   1.000
_cell.angle_alpha   90.00
_cell.angle_beta   90.00
_cell.angle_gamma   90.00
#
_symmetry.space_group_name_H-M   'P 1'
#
loop_
_entity.id
_entity.type
_entity.pdbx_description
1 polymer ?
#
loop_
_entity_poly.entity_id
_entity_poly.type
_entity_poly.pdbx_seq_one_letter_code
_entity_poly.pdbx_strand_id
1 'polypeptide(L)'
;MRAEANRGADRGEQRCGRRVLHDFLKVARPIWCNAIREIIECYAEEPSDSNLATITRFGTTRILKGGSPLSCGQDLIDHCLPLWLSSQEMQNAEFEAIKLKLSNVSVSQGGMQVLCETK
;
A
#
# COMPACT_ATOMS: atom_id res chain seq x y z
N MET A 1 -52.29 -5.77 -26.76
CA MET A 1 -50.94 -5.38 -27.24
C MET A 1 -50.17 -4.91 -26.01
N ARG A 2 -49.31 -5.77 -25.45
CA ARG A 2 -48.66 -5.58 -24.13
C ARG A 2 -47.31 -4.91 -24.35
N ALA A 3 -47.01 -3.92 -23.52
CA ALA A 3 -45.77 -3.16 -23.46
C ALA A 3 -44.56 -4.06 -23.16
N GLU A 4 -43.36 -3.63 -23.59
CA GLU A 4 -42.22 -3.38 -22.71
C GLU A 4 -41.00 -2.92 -23.52
N ALA A 5 -40.78 -1.61 -23.55
CA ALA A 5 -39.51 -0.99 -23.86
C ALA A 5 -38.81 -0.71 -22.53
N ASN A 6 -37.91 -1.59 -22.08
CA ASN A 6 -37.11 -1.35 -20.88
C ASN A 6 -35.72 -1.99 -21.01
N ARG A 7 -34.82 -1.37 -21.78
CA ARG A 7 -33.37 -1.74 -21.83
C ARG A 7 -32.44 -0.53 -22.02
N GLY A 8 -32.77 0.61 -21.38
CA GLY A 8 -32.02 1.86 -21.56
C GLY A 8 -31.40 2.50 -20.31
N ALA A 9 -31.84 2.16 -19.09
CA ALA A 9 -31.50 2.96 -17.90
C ALA A 9 -30.17 2.59 -17.21
N ASP A 10 -29.64 1.39 -17.39
CA ASP A 10 -28.58 0.86 -16.52
C ASP A 10 -27.15 1.31 -16.91
N ARG A 11 -26.92 1.74 -18.16
CA ARG A 11 -25.57 2.12 -18.64
C ARG A 11 -25.15 3.55 -18.29
N GLY A 12 -26.10 4.44 -18.00
CA GLY A 12 -25.82 5.83 -17.63
C GLY A 12 -25.33 5.94 -16.20
N GLU A 13 -25.97 5.23 -15.28
CA GLU A 13 -25.70 5.22 -13.84
C GLU A 13 -24.33 4.62 -13.52
N GLN A 14 -23.98 3.49 -14.15
CA GLN A 14 -22.69 2.83 -13.97
C GLN A 14 -21.49 3.69 -14.46
N ARG A 15 -21.69 4.53 -15.48
CA ARG A 15 -20.66 5.46 -15.97
C ARG A 15 -20.47 6.67 -15.04
N CYS A 16 -21.54 7.13 -14.39
CA CYS A 16 -21.45 8.20 -13.40
C CYS A 16 -20.74 7.72 -12.13
N GLY A 17 -21.08 6.53 -11.62
CA GLY A 17 -20.41 5.94 -10.46
C GLY A 17 -18.89 5.81 -10.64
N ARG A 18 -18.43 5.35 -11.81
CA ARG A 18 -17.00 5.23 -12.11
C ARG A 18 -16.27 6.57 -12.15
N ARG A 19 -16.90 7.62 -12.69
CA ARG A 19 -16.31 8.97 -12.73
C ARG A 19 -16.21 9.58 -11.34
N VAL A 20 -17.31 9.54 -10.58
CA VAL A 20 -17.34 10.04 -9.20
C VAL A 20 -16.31 9.32 -8.33
N LEU A 21 -16.21 8.00 -8.44
CA LEU A 21 -15.20 7.22 -7.73
C LEU A 21 -13.78 7.62 -8.14
N HIS A 22 -13.51 7.76 -9.43
CA HIS A 22 -12.20 8.16 -9.92
C HIS A 22 -11.80 9.57 -9.43
N ASP A 23 -12.73 10.52 -9.44
CA ASP A 23 -12.49 11.88 -8.98
C ASP A 23 -12.29 11.93 -7.46
N PHE A 24 -13.06 11.14 -6.70
CA PHE A 24 -12.84 10.94 -5.27
C PHE A 24 -11.46 10.36 -4.99
N LEU A 25 -11.06 9.29 -5.70
CA LEU A 25 -9.75 8.66 -5.51
C LEU A 25 -8.61 9.60 -5.85
N LYS A 26 -8.76 10.45 -6.88
CA LYS A 26 -7.79 11.50 -7.20
C LYS A 26 -7.59 12.48 -6.04
N VAL A 27 -8.67 12.90 -5.38
CA VAL A 27 -8.61 13.81 -4.22
C VAL A 27 -8.08 13.09 -2.97
N ALA A 28 -8.39 11.80 -2.80
CA ALA A 28 -7.89 10.99 -1.71
C ALA A 28 -6.42 10.59 -1.88
N ARG A 29 -5.89 10.62 -3.11
CA ARG A 29 -4.54 10.11 -3.41
C ARG A 29 -3.42 10.85 -2.67
N PRO A 30 -3.40 12.19 -2.58
CA PRO A 30 -2.44 12.90 -1.75
C PRO A 30 -2.51 12.51 -0.27
N ILE A 31 -3.72 12.31 0.28
CA ILE A 31 -3.93 11.90 1.68
C ILE A 31 -3.32 10.50 1.90
N TRP A 32 -3.57 9.57 0.98
CA TRP A 32 -2.98 8.23 1.01
C TRP A 32 -1.45 8.28 0.95
N CYS A 33 -0.88 9.04 0.00
CA CYS A 33 0.57 9.15 -0.12
C CYS A 33 1.21 9.73 1.14
N ASN A 34 0.58 10.75 1.73
CA ASN A 34 1.02 11.38 2.97
C ASN A 34 0.97 10.39 4.16
N ALA A 35 -0.12 9.63 4.29
CA ALA A 35 -0.26 8.64 5.35
C ALA A 35 0.78 7.51 5.23
N ILE A 36 1.06 7.03 4.01
CA ILE A 36 2.12 6.04 3.78
C ILE A 36 3.48 6.63 4.17
N ARG A 37 3.77 7.88 3.80
CA ARG A 37 5.01 8.56 4.19
C ARG A 37 5.18 8.61 5.71
N GLU A 38 4.15 9.05 6.43
CA GLU A 38 4.16 9.12 7.90
C GLU A 38 4.39 7.75 8.54
N ILE A 39 3.73 6.69 8.05
CA ILE A 39 3.94 5.33 8.58
C ILE A 39 5.40 4.88 8.44
N ILE A 40 6.02 5.15 7.29
CA ILE A 40 7.40 4.75 7.03
C ILE A 40 8.38 5.63 7.82
N GLU A 41 8.08 6.92 7.95
CA GLU A 41 8.87 7.85 8.76
C GLU A 41 8.86 7.48 10.23
N CYS A 42 7.70 7.15 10.82
CA CYS A 42 7.59 6.65 12.20
C CYS A 42 8.46 5.41 12.43
N TYR A 43 8.52 4.49 11.46
CA TYR A 43 9.40 3.32 11.55
C TYR A 43 10.88 3.67 11.41
N ALA A 44 11.22 4.66 10.58
CA ALA A 44 12.59 5.14 10.43
C ALA A 44 13.10 5.86 11.69
N GLU A 45 12.21 6.57 12.40
CA GLU A 45 12.52 7.24 13.67
C GLU A 45 12.59 6.25 14.82
N GLU A 46 11.64 5.31 14.89
CA GLU A 46 11.58 4.28 15.92
C GLU A 46 11.36 2.91 15.27
N PRO A 47 12.43 2.14 15.03
CA PRO A 47 12.35 0.82 14.41
C PRO A 47 11.92 -0.24 15.42
N SER A 48 10.67 -0.14 15.88
CA SER A 48 10.04 -1.06 16.82
C SER A 48 9.14 -2.08 16.09
N ASP A 49 8.91 -3.22 16.73
CA ASP A 49 8.03 -4.27 16.19
C ASP A 49 6.59 -3.76 16.01
N SER A 50 6.13 -2.79 16.81
CA SER A 50 4.80 -2.16 16.66
C SER A 50 4.70 -1.29 15.41
N ASN A 51 5.77 -0.54 15.09
CA ASN A 51 5.81 0.29 13.88
C ASN A 51 5.96 -0.61 12.64
N LEU A 52 6.73 -1.70 12.76
CA LEU A 52 6.82 -2.74 11.73
C LEU A 52 5.48 -3.44 11.48
N ALA A 53 4.73 -3.75 12.54
CA ALA A 53 3.37 -4.31 12.44
C ALA A 53 2.42 -3.36 11.69
N THR A 54 2.59 -2.05 11.87
CA THR A 54 1.79 -1.03 11.18
C THR A 54 2.08 -0.98 9.68
N ILE A 55 3.34 -1.10 9.28
CA ILE A 55 3.76 -1.25 7.86
C ILE A 55 3.17 -2.53 7.26
N THR A 56 3.37 -3.65 7.94
CA THR A 56 2.99 -4.96 7.41
C THR A 56 1.47 -5.15 7.34
N ARG A 57 0.68 -4.51 8.22
CA ARG A 57 -0.80 -4.60 8.26
C ARG A 57 -1.48 -4.34 6.91
N PHE A 58 -0.90 -3.46 6.08
CA PHE A 58 -1.48 -3.08 4.79
C PHE A 58 -0.93 -3.90 3.61
N GLY A 59 0.06 -4.76 3.84
CA GLY A 59 0.73 -5.55 2.80
C GLY A 59 0.87 -7.05 3.08
N THR A 60 0.34 -7.54 4.22
CA THR A 60 0.53 -8.89 4.78
C THR A 60 0.43 -10.02 3.77
N THR A 61 -0.47 -9.96 2.79
CA THR A 61 -0.74 -11.10 1.89
C THR A 61 0.25 -11.23 0.72
N ARG A 62 0.98 -10.18 0.34
CA ARG A 62 1.95 -10.23 -0.78
C ARG A 62 3.40 -10.12 -0.34
N ILE A 63 3.67 -9.43 0.76
CA ILE A 63 5.03 -9.22 1.26
C ILE A 63 5.65 -10.55 1.71
N LEU A 64 4.87 -11.41 2.38
CA LEU A 64 5.32 -12.68 2.95
C LEU A 64 5.37 -13.86 1.96
N LYS A 65 4.86 -13.68 0.73
CA LYS A 65 4.76 -14.78 -0.25
C LYS A 65 6.05 -15.00 -1.04
N GLY A 66 6.95 -14.01 -1.06
CA GLY A 66 8.30 -14.16 -1.59
C GLY A 66 9.25 -14.42 -0.43
N GLY A 67 9.70 -15.65 -0.26
CA GLY A 67 10.57 -16.10 0.85
C GLY A 67 11.98 -15.51 0.87
N SER A 68 12.18 -14.28 0.37
CA SER A 68 13.43 -13.56 0.48
C SER A 68 13.58 -13.02 1.91
N PRO A 69 14.66 -13.31 2.62
CA PRO A 69 14.95 -12.68 3.90
C PRO A 69 15.04 -11.17 3.69
N LEU A 70 14.20 -10.41 4.39
CA LEU A 70 14.35 -8.95 4.45
C LEU A 70 15.55 -8.68 5.36
N SER A 71 16.66 -8.26 4.78
CA SER A 71 17.93 -8.08 5.50
C SER A 71 17.99 -6.73 6.22
N CYS A 72 17.28 -5.72 5.70
CA CYS A 72 17.23 -4.38 6.25
C CYS A 72 15.84 -3.73 6.08
N GLY A 73 15.61 -2.62 6.79
CA GLY A 73 14.35 -1.86 6.73
C GLY A 73 14.08 -1.30 5.34
N GLN A 74 15.14 -1.02 4.57
CA GLN A 74 15.01 -0.59 3.19
C GLN A 74 14.42 -1.67 2.28
N ASP A 75 14.85 -2.94 2.41
CA ASP A 75 14.31 -4.05 1.59
C ASP A 75 12.79 -4.21 1.79
N LEU A 76 12.32 -4.03 3.02
CA LEU A 76 10.90 -4.07 3.34
C LEU A 76 10.15 -2.98 2.58
N ILE A 77 10.64 -1.75 2.65
CA ILE A 77 10.01 -0.59 2.02
C ILE A 77 10.06 -0.68 0.49
N ASP A 78 11.16 -1.14 -0.07
CA ASP A 78 11.30 -1.35 -1.52
C ASP A 78 10.32 -2.41 -2.05
N HIS A 79 9.91 -3.37 -1.21
CA HIS A 79 8.85 -4.32 -1.55
C HIS A 79 7.43 -3.77 -1.31
N CYS A 80 7.23 -2.95 -0.27
CA CYS A 80 5.92 -2.40 0.07
C CYS A 80 5.47 -1.27 -0.85
N LEU A 81 6.36 -0.32 -1.16
CA LEU A 81 6.03 0.90 -1.88
C LEU A 81 5.38 0.64 -3.26
N PRO A 82 5.88 -0.30 -4.09
CA PRO A 82 5.24 -0.60 -5.38
C PRO A 82 3.84 -1.20 -5.26
N LEU A 83 3.47 -1.73 -4.09
CA LEU A 83 2.12 -2.26 -3.82
C LEU A 83 1.12 -1.16 -3.45
N TRP A 84 1.60 -0.03 -2.94
CA TRP A 84 0.76 1.06 -2.44
C TRP A 84 0.78 2.31 -3.32
N LEU A 85 1.90 2.57 -3.99
CA LEU A 85 2.21 3.80 -4.73
C LEU A 85 2.50 3.53 -6.21
N SER A 86 2.27 4.54 -7.05
CA SER A 86 2.73 4.54 -8.44
C SER A 86 4.21 4.90 -8.50
N SER A 87 4.86 4.59 -9.62
CA SER A 87 6.27 4.92 -9.85
C SER A 87 6.56 6.43 -9.73
N GLN A 88 5.64 7.28 -10.16
CA GLN A 88 5.78 8.74 -10.05
C GLN A 88 5.75 9.20 -8.58
N GLU A 89 4.85 8.63 -7.77
CA GLU A 89 4.72 9.00 -6.35
C GLU A 89 5.92 8.51 -5.54
N MET A 90 6.47 7.35 -5.89
CA MET A 90 7.68 6.79 -5.28
C MET A 90 8.94 7.64 -5.53
N GLN A 91 8.99 8.37 -6.64
CA GLN A 91 10.11 9.25 -6.99
C GLN A 91 10.12 10.58 -6.23
N ASN A 92 9.19 10.79 -5.30
CA ASN A 92 9.21 11.95 -4.43
C ASN A 92 10.48 11.92 -3.53
N ALA A 93 11.20 13.03 -3.48
CA ALA A 93 12.43 13.20 -2.71
C ALA A 93 12.28 12.84 -1.22
N GLU A 94 11.08 13.00 -0.66
CA GLU A 94 10.79 12.63 0.72
C GLU A 94 10.89 11.11 0.94
N PHE A 95 10.39 10.29 0.00
CA PHE A 95 10.51 8.84 0.11
C PHE A 95 11.96 8.38 -0.01
N GLU A 96 12.74 9.00 -0.90
CA GLU A 96 14.17 8.72 -1.04
C GLU A 96 14.96 9.07 0.22
N ALA A 97 14.64 10.20 0.87
CA ALA A 97 15.25 10.57 2.15
C ALA A 97 14.94 9.55 3.26
N ILE A 98 13.71 9.05 3.32
CA ILE A 98 13.30 8.06 4.31
C ILE A 98 13.95 6.69 4.04
N LYS A 99 14.01 6.25 2.78
CA LYS A 99 14.75 5.02 2.39
C LYS A 99 16.20 5.08 2.82
N LEU A 100 16.87 6.22 2.61
CA LEU A 100 18.25 6.41 3.04
C LEU A 100 18.40 6.27 4.56
N LYS A 101 17.48 6.82 5.36
CA LYS A 101 17.47 6.60 6.82
C LYS A 101 17.35 5.11 7.17
N LEU A 102 16.50 4.38 6.46
CA LEU A 102 16.21 2.95 6.71
C LEU A 102 17.30 1.98 6.26
N SER A 103 18.22 2.40 5.39
CA SER A 103 19.39 1.59 4.99
C SER A 103 20.25 1.14 6.19
N ASN A 104 20.24 1.93 7.27
CA ASN A 104 20.99 1.66 8.50
C ASN A 104 20.18 0.87 9.55
N VAL A 105 18.90 0.58 9.27
CA VAL A 105 18.00 -0.09 10.21
C VAL A 105 17.97 -1.59 9.89
N SER A 106 18.40 -2.41 10.85
CA SER A 106 18.28 -3.87 10.76
C SER A 106 16.86 -4.32 11.11
N VAL A 107 16.26 -5.19 10.30
CA VAL A 107 14.94 -5.76 10.59
C VAL A 107 15.11 -7.01 11.46
N SER A 108 14.52 -6.99 12.65
CA SER A 108 14.36 -8.20 13.47
C SER A 108 13.39 -9.15 12.77
N GLN A 109 13.89 -10.29 12.29
CA GLN A 109 13.08 -11.32 11.63
C GLN A 109 12.08 -12.03 12.59
N GLY A 110 12.12 -11.71 13.89
CA GLY A 110 11.40 -12.42 14.95
C GLY A 110 9.87 -12.35 14.88
N GLY A 111 9.29 -11.37 14.15
CA GLY A 111 7.84 -11.15 14.12
C GLY A 111 7.08 -11.72 12.91
N MET A 112 7.77 -12.20 11.86
CA MET A 112 7.12 -12.58 10.60
C MET A 112 6.97 -14.09 10.42
N GLN A 113 6.51 -14.81 11.46
CA GLN A 113 6.10 -16.20 11.28
C GLN A 113 4.81 -16.28 10.45
N VAL A 114 4.99 -16.44 9.14
CA VAL A 114 4.37 -17.45 8.28
C VAL A 114 3.08 -18.07 8.87
N LEU A 115 1.92 -17.50 8.54
CA LEU A 115 0.67 -18.26 8.51
C LEU A 115 0.54 -18.91 7.13
N CYS A 116 1.34 -19.94 6.87
CA CYS A 116 1.00 -20.92 5.84
C CYS A 116 0.01 -21.90 6.47
N GLU A 117 -1.29 -21.60 6.39
CA GLU A 117 -2.30 -22.64 6.56
C GLU A 117 -2.28 -23.54 5.33
N THR A 118 -1.75 -24.73 5.51
CA THR A 118 -1.87 -25.85 4.57
C THR A 118 -3.33 -26.34 4.60
N LYS A 119 -3.97 -26.38 3.43
CA LYS A 119 -5.00 -27.38 3.17
C LYS A 119 -4.95 -27.83 1.73
#